data_AF-M1ZH53-F1
#
_entry.id   AF-M1ZH53-F1
#
_cell.length_a   1.000
_cell.length_b   1.000
_cell.length_c   1.000
_cell.angle_alpha   90.00
_cell.angle_beta   90.00
_cell.angle_gamma   90.00
#
_symmetry.space_group_name_H-M   'P 1'
#
loop_
_entity.id
_entity.type
_entity.pdbx_description
1 polymer ?
#
loop_
_entity_poly.entity_id
_entity_poly.type
_entity_poly.pdbx_seq_one_letter_code
_entity_poly.pdbx_strand_id
1 'polypeptide(L)' 'MDDKYIVITNNKFSEPMSKKEAINLVKDYDNKGIVGYIVSEEEAKRIKDPSNFNEPKWE' A
#
# COMPACT_ATOMS: atom_id res chain seq x y z
N MET A 1 8.98 17.18 -6.86
CA MET A 1 8.11 16.86 -5.72
C MET A 1 8.37 15.40 -5.40
N ASP A 2 8.75 15.10 -4.15
CA ASP A 2 8.98 13.74 -3.68
C ASP A 2 7.63 13.11 -3.34
N ASP A 3 7.02 12.47 -4.33
CA ASP A 3 5.77 11.73 -4.12
C ASP A 3 6.05 10.52 -3.22
N LYS A 4 5.46 10.54 -2.02
CA LYS A 4 5.54 9.43 -1.08
C LYS A 4 4.37 8.47 -1.28
N TYR A 5 4.69 7.19 -1.17
CA TYR A 5 3.76 6.08 -1.35
C TYR A 5 3.69 5.26 -0.07
N ILE A 6 2.52 4.72 0.20
CA ILE A 6 2.24 3.86 1.34
C ILE A 6 1.75 2.52 0.80
N VAL A 7 2.17 1.42 1.41
CA VAL A 7 1.69 0.09 1.11
C VAL A 7 0.65 -0.30 2.15
N ILE A 8 -0.54 -0.64 1.67
CA ILE A 8 -1.64 -1.16 2.48
C ILE A 8 -1.62 -2.68 2.36
N THR A 9 -1.61 -3.35 3.51
CA THR A 9 -1.86 -4.79 3.63
C THR A 9 -3.13 -4.99 4.44
N ASN A 10 -3.67 -6.22 4.49
CA ASN A 10 -4.97 -6.52 5.12
C ASN A 10 -5.22 -5.83 6.47
N ASN A 11 -4.18 -5.65 7.31
CA ASN A 11 -4.35 -5.06 8.64
C ASN A 11 -3.38 -3.89 8.95
N LYS A 12 -2.51 -3.48 8.01
CA LYS A 12 -1.46 -2.49 8.31
C LYS A 12 -1.13 -1.57 7.14
N PHE A 13 -0.83 -0.33 7.49
CA PHE A 13 -0.13 0.62 6.63
C PHE A 13 1.37 0.54 6.85
N SER A 14 2.14 0.61 5.77
CA SER A 14 3.57 0.87 5.85
C SER A 14 3.85 2.35 6.14
N GLU A 15 5.11 2.66 6.43
CA GLU A 15 5.57 4.04 6.45
C GLU A 15 5.59 4.65 5.02
N PRO A 16 5.46 5.99 4.89
CA PRO A 16 5.58 6.67 3.61
C PRO A 16 6.99 6.52 3.04
N MET A 17 7.10 5.98 1.83
CA MET A 17 8.37 5.65 1.18
C MET A 17 8.38 6.02 -0.31
N SER A 18 9.55 5.90 -0.95
CA SER A 18 9.68 6.17 -2.38
C SER A 18 8.94 5.12 -3.21
N LYS A 19 8.54 5.47 -4.44
CA LYS A 19 7.88 4.53 -5.38
C LYS A 19 8.64 3.20 -5.51
N LYS A 20 9.96 3.28 -5.63
CA LYS A 20 10.84 2.11 -5.79
C LYS A 20 10.83 1.21 -4.56
N GLU A 21 10.80 1.80 -3.36
CA GLU A 21 10.74 1.08 -2.10
C GLU A 21 9.38 0.40 -1.94
N ALA A 22 8.28 1.10 -2.26
CA ALA A 22 6.94 0.54 -2.21
C ALA A 22 6.78 -0.67 -3.14
N ILE A 23 7.33 -0.60 -4.36
CA ILE A 23 7.34 -1.73 -5.30
C ILE A 23 8.10 -2.93 -4.74
N ASN A 24 9.29 -2.70 -4.16
CA ASN A 24 10.07 -3.78 -3.58
C ASN A 24 9.36 -4.40 -2.38
N LEU A 25 8.69 -3.59 -1.55
CA LEU A 25 7.96 -4.06 -0.38
C LEU A 25 6.75 -4.91 -0.78
N VAL A 26 5.97 -4.48 -1.79
CA VAL A 26 4.85 -5.28 -2.30
C VAL A 26 5.32 -6.62 -2.86
N LYS A 27 6.46 -6.64 -3.58
CA LYS A 27 7.06 -7.90 -4.04
C LYS A 27 7.49 -8.82 -2.91
N ASP A 28 8.04 -8.26 -1.83
CA ASP A 28 8.40 -9.04 -0.63
C ASP A 28 7.15 -9.61 0.05
N TYR A 29 6.07 -8.84 0.13
CA TYR A 29 4.79 -9.32 0.64
C TYR A 29 4.17 -10.41 -0.24
N ASP A 30 4.17 -10.24 -1.56
CA ASP A 30 3.68 -11.23 -2.52
C ASP A 30 4.43 -12.56 -2.40
N ASN A 31 5.76 -12.53 -2.27
CA ASN A 31 6.59 -13.72 -2.01
C ASN A 31 6.24 -14.42 -0.68
N LYS A 32 5.66 -13.69 0.28
CA LYS A 32 5.18 -14.22 1.58
C LYS A 32 3.70 -14.62 1.55
N GLY A 33 3.04 -14.51 0.39
CA GLY A 33 1.60 -14.77 0.24
C GLY A 33 0.72 -13.68 0.85
N ILE A 34 1.25 -12.47 1.05
CA ILE A 34 0.55 -11.31 1.60
C ILE A 34 0.22 -10.37 0.45
N VAL A 35 -1.06 -10.02 0.29
CA VAL A 35 -1.48 -9.04 -0.70
C VAL A 35 -1.17 -7.64 -0.17
N GLY A 36 -0.40 -6.86 -0.96
CA GLY A 36 -0.04 -5.48 -0.66
C GLY A 36 -0.42 -4.54 -1.79
N TYR A 37 -1.05 -3.42 -1.47
CA TYR A 37 -1.50 -2.40 -2.42
C TYR A 37 -0.70 -1.12 -2.24
N ILE A 38 -0.18 -0.56 -3.32
CA ILE A 38 0.52 0.72 -3.29
C ILE A 38 -0.50 1.84 -3.49
N VAL A 39 -0.53 2.79 -2.56
CA VAL A 39 -1.35 4.00 -2.65
C VAL A 39 -0.48 5.25 -2.45
N SER A 40 -0.96 6.40 -2.92
CA SER A 40 -0.32 7.68 -2.61
C SER A 40 -0.56 8.07 -1.14
N GLU A 41 0.29 8.95 -0.60
CA GLU A 41 0.12 9.46 0.76
C GLU A 41 -1.25 10.14 0.97
N GLU A 42 -1.72 10.90 -0.02
CA GLU A 42 -3.05 11.54 0.01
C GLU A 42 -4.17 10.51 0.11
N GLU A 43 -4.07 9.41 -0.64
CA GLU A 43 -5.08 8.37 -0.64
C GLU A 43 -5.07 7.59 0.67
N ALA A 44 -3.89 7.30 1.23
CA ALA A 44 -3.76 6.71 2.56
C ALA A 44 -4.37 7.61 3.64
N LYS A 45 -4.17 8.94 3.57
CA LYS A 45 -4.79 9.91 4.47
C LYS A 45 -6.32 9.96 4.32
N ARG A 46 -6.85 9.74 3.12
CA ARG A 46 -8.30 9.65 2.87
C ARG A 46 -8.88 8.38 3.51
N ILE A 47 -8.21 7.26 3.34
CA ILE A 47 -8.63 5.94 3.84
C ILE A 47 -8.60 5.89 5.38
N LYS A 48 -7.53 6.43 6.01
CA LYS A 48 -7.25 6.46 7.46
C LYS A 48 -7.12 5.10 8.16
N ASP A 49 -7.86 4.10 7.72
CA ASP A 49 -7.92 2.75 8.29
C ASP A 49 -7.89 1.71 7.17
N PRO A 50 -7.08 0.64 7.25
CA PRO A 50 -6.99 -0.36 6.19
C PRO A 50 -8.35 -0.99 5.85
N SER A 51 -9.29 -1.03 6.80
CA SER A 51 -10.65 -1.55 6.61
C SER A 51 -11.51 -0.69 5.69
N ASN A 52 -11.16 0.58 5.48
CA ASN A 52 -11.82 1.47 4.53
C ASN A 52 -11.18 1.40 3.13
N PHE A 53 -10.16 0.57 2.93
CA PHE A 53 -9.58 0.35 1.62
C PHE A 53 -10.51 -0.56 0.80
N ASN A 54 -11.09 -0.01 -0.26
CA ASN A 54 -11.85 -0.81 -1.21
C ASN A 54 -10.86 -1.64 -2.03
N GLU A 55 -10.67 -2.90 -1.64
CA GLU A 55 -9.84 -3.82 -2.38
C GLU A 55 -10.34 -3.93 -3.84
N PRO A 56 -9.47 -3.67 -4.83
CA PRO A 56 -9.85 -3.81 -6.23
C PRO A 56 -10.21 -5.27 -6.51
N LYS A 57 -11.44 -5.50 -6.96
CA LYS A 57 -11.91 -6.81 -7.41
C LYS A 57 -11.53 -6.97 -8.87
N TRP A 58 -10.70 -7.97 -9.16
CA TRP A 58 -10.38 -8.39 -10.52
C TRP A 58 -11.34 -9.52 -10.87
N GLU A 59 -12.39 -9.22 -11.65
CA GLU A 59 -13.23 -10.22 -12.32
C GLU A 59 -12.62 -10.66 -13.65
#